data_AF-A0A914JHD5-F1
#
_entry.id   AF-A0A914JHD5-F1
#
_cell.length_a   1.000
_cell.length_b   1.000
_cell.length_c   1.000
_cell.angle_alpha   90.00
_cell.angle_beta   90.00
_cell.angle_gamma   90.00
#
_symmetry.space_group_name_H-M   'P 1'
#
loop_
_entity.id
_entity.type
_entity.pdbx_description
1 polymer ?
#
loop_
_entity_poly.entity_id
_entity_poly.type
_entity_poly.pdbx_seq_one_letter_code
_entity_poly.pdbx_strand_id
1 'polypeptide(L)'
;MLRRLGHAYEVYPLLFLVSAWFAMFCYVCYFSFEKVEVWLDRSQEKAPWDWERLRNNYWKQATVIFDLDGRTHKRLEIMEKLQDEMLEAAKKRGTR
;
A
#
# COMPACT_ATOMS: atom_id res chain seq x y z
N MET A 1 -14.81 -24.99 -27.15
CA MET A 1 -13.46 -25.27 -26.59
C MET A 1 -13.49 -26.01 -25.25
N LEU A 2 -14.47 -25.78 -24.37
CA LEU A 2 -14.57 -26.46 -23.06
C LEU A 2 -14.80 -27.99 -23.11
N ARG A 3 -15.39 -28.51 -24.20
CA ARG A 3 -15.71 -29.95 -24.35
C ARG A 3 -14.48 -30.87 -24.52
N ARG A 4 -13.31 -30.32 -24.84
CA ARG A 4 -12.04 -31.06 -25.01
C ARG A 4 -11.17 -31.14 -23.75
N LEU A 5 -11.47 -30.35 -22.70
CA LEU A 5 -10.70 -30.39 -21.45
C LEU A 5 -10.90 -31.69 -20.66
N GLY A 6 -12.07 -32.33 -20.79
CA GLY A 6 -12.41 -33.54 -20.02
C GLY A 6 -11.56 -34.77 -20.34
N HIS A 7 -10.69 -34.73 -21.36
CA HIS A 7 -9.79 -35.84 -21.71
C HIS A 7 -8.34 -35.61 -21.27
N ALA A 8 -7.96 -34.37 -20.97
CA ALA A 8 -6.60 -33.99 -20.61
C ALA A 8 -6.55 -33.65 -19.11
N TYR A 9 -6.67 -34.68 -18.26
CA TYR A 9 -6.72 -34.51 -16.81
C TYR A 9 -5.47 -33.83 -16.22
N GLU A 10 -4.32 -34.01 -16.87
CA GLU A 10 -3.05 -33.39 -16.52
C GLU A 10 -3.05 -31.86 -16.62
N VAL A 11 -4.02 -31.28 -17.34
CA VAL A 11 -4.13 -29.83 -17.54
C VAL A 11 -4.83 -29.15 -16.37
N TYR A 12 -5.68 -29.85 -15.59
CA TYR A 12 -6.38 -29.25 -14.46
C TYR A 12 -5.44 -28.71 -13.36
N PRO A 13 -4.37 -29.43 -12.95
CA PRO A 13 -3.38 -28.89 -12.02
C PRO A 13 -2.68 -27.63 -12.55
N LEU A 14 -2.38 -27.57 -13.85
CA LEU A 14 -1.76 -26.40 -14.46
C LEU A 14 -2.71 -25.19 -14.47
N LEU A 15 -3.98 -25.42 -14.81
CA LEU A 15 -4.99 -24.37 -14.76
C LEU A 15 -5.24 -23.86 -13.33
N PHE A 16 -5.23 -24.76 -12.35
CA PHE A 16 -5.31 -24.39 -10.94
C PHE A 16 -4.09 -23.57 -10.50
N LEU A 17 -2.88 -23.97 -10.91
CA LEU A 17 -1.67 -23.24 -10.59
C LEU A 17 -1.70 -21.82 -11.19
N VAL A 18 -2.14 -21.68 -12.44
CA VAL A 18 -2.27 -20.39 -13.12
C VAL A 18 -3.33 -19.51 -12.46
N SER A 19 -4.49 -20.07 -12.08
CA SER A 19 -5.52 -19.30 -11.39
C SER A 19 -5.10 -18.88 -9.99
N ALA A 20 -4.42 -19.76 -9.24
CA ALA A 20 -3.85 -19.45 -7.94
C ALA A 20 -2.78 -18.36 -8.03
N TRP A 21 -1.90 -18.43 -9.02
CA TRP A 21 -0.90 -17.40 -9.29
C TRP A 21 -1.56 -16.05 -9.65
N PHE A 22 -2.57 -16.06 -10.52
CA PHE A 22 -3.28 -14.84 -10.91
C PHE A 22 -4.01 -14.21 -9.72
N ALA A 23 -4.64 -15.02 -8.87
CA ALA A 23 -5.28 -14.53 -7.64
C ALA A 23 -4.24 -13.89 -6.70
N MET A 24 -3.08 -14.52 -6.53
CA MET A 24 -1.97 -13.96 -5.74
C MET A 24 -1.47 -12.63 -6.35
N PHE A 25 -1.34 -12.56 -7.67
CA PHE A 25 -0.96 -11.33 -8.36
C PHE A 25 -1.97 -10.20 -8.10
N CYS A 26 -3.27 -10.46 -8.24
CA CYS A 26 -4.31 -9.49 -7.93
C CYS A 26 -4.25 -9.02 -6.47
N TYR A 27 -4.03 -9.95 -5.54
CA TYR A 27 -3.88 -9.63 -4.12
C TYR A 27 -2.67 -8.71 -3.85
N VAL A 28 -1.50 -9.02 -4.43
CA VAL A 28 -0.29 -8.20 -4.29
C VAL A 28 -0.49 -6.82 -4.90
N CYS A 29 -1.14 -6.72 -6.07
CA CYS A 29 -1.50 -5.43 -6.67
C CYS A 29 -2.41 -4.63 -5.75
N TYR A 30 -3.48 -5.24 -5.23
CA TYR A 30 -4.40 -4.60 -4.29
C TYR A 30 -3.67 -4.06 -3.05
N PHE A 31 -2.87 -4.90 -2.39
CA PHE A 31 -2.08 -4.50 -1.23
C PHE A 31 -1.07 -3.39 -1.55
N SER A 32 -0.48 -3.41 -2.76
CA SER A 32 0.45 -2.38 -3.18
C SER A 32 -0.21 -1.01 -3.32
N PHE A 33 -1.48 -0.96 -3.75
CA PHE A 33 -2.24 0.29 -3.86
C PHE A 33 -2.66 0.89 -2.51
N GLU A 34 -2.66 0.11 -1.42
CA GLU A 34 -2.94 0.61 -0.07
C GLU A 34 -1.77 1.40 0.54
N LYS A 35 -0.58 1.31 -0.06
CA LYS A 35 0.61 2.02 0.42
C LYS A 35 0.50 3.53 0.22
N VAL A 36 0.98 4.26 1.21
CA VAL A 36 1.01 5.75 1.29
C VAL A 36 1.64 6.41 0.08
N GLU A 37 2.63 5.75 -0.52
CA GLU A 37 3.43 6.25 -1.63
C GLU A 37 2.63 6.29 -2.95
N VAL A 38 1.58 5.48 -3.07
CA VAL A 38 0.89 5.31 -4.34
C VAL A 38 -0.12 6.43 -4.55
N TRP A 39 0.28 7.38 -5.38
CA TRP A 39 -0.55 8.51 -5.77
C TRP A 39 -1.51 8.14 -6.90
N LEU A 40 -2.60 7.47 -6.54
CA LEU A 40 -3.61 6.99 -7.48
C LEU A 40 -4.50 8.11 -8.00
N ASP A 41 -4.86 9.06 -7.14
CA ASP A 41 -5.70 10.22 -7.47
C ASP A 41 -4.89 11.52 -7.47
N ARG A 42 -4.53 11.99 -8.66
CA ARG A 42 -3.79 13.25 -8.89
C ARG A 42 -4.67 14.49 -8.95
N SER A 43 -5.97 14.38 -8.70
CA SER A 43 -6.85 15.54 -8.62
C SER A 43 -6.59 16.42 -7.39
N GLN A 44 -5.92 15.87 -6.37
CA GLN A 44 -5.58 16.57 -5.14
C GLN A 44 -4.28 17.35 -5.28
N GLU A 45 -4.28 18.61 -4.83
CA GLU A 45 -3.11 19.49 -4.88
C GLU A 45 -1.96 19.00 -3.97
N LYS A 46 -2.30 18.29 -2.89
CA LYS A 46 -1.33 17.76 -1.92
C LYS A 46 -1.01 16.29 -2.20
N ALA A 47 0.29 16.01 -2.29
CA ALA A 47 0.80 14.66 -2.44
C ALA A 47 0.35 13.75 -1.27
N PRO A 48 0.17 12.43 -1.50
CA PRO A 48 -0.34 11.52 -0.48
C PRO A 48 0.62 11.31 0.71
N TRP A 49 1.93 11.52 0.51
CA TRP A 49 2.95 11.52 1.57
C TRP A 49 3.11 12.88 2.27
N ASP A 50 2.30 13.88 1.94
CA ASP A 50 2.35 15.16 2.63
C ASP A 50 1.99 15.00 4.10
N TRP A 51 2.88 15.48 4.98
CA TRP A 51 2.71 15.41 6.42
C TRP A 51 1.37 15.96 6.92
N GLU A 52 0.87 17.05 6.33
CA GLU A 52 -0.42 17.63 6.76
C GLU A 52 -1.60 16.68 6.56
N ARG A 53 -1.54 15.84 5.53
CA ARG A 53 -2.55 14.81 5.23
C ARG A 53 -2.29 13.53 6.01
N LEU A 54 -1.02 13.18 6.17
CA LEU A 54 -0.53 11.91 6.68
C LEU A 54 -0.56 11.83 8.22
N ARG A 55 -0.37 12.95 8.91
CA ARG A 55 -0.22 13.05 10.37
C ARG A 55 -1.26 12.28 11.18
N ASN A 56 -2.51 12.24 10.74
CA ASN A 56 -3.60 11.61 11.50
C ASN A 56 -3.82 10.11 11.20
N ASN A 57 -3.18 9.57 10.15
CA ASN A 57 -3.47 8.23 9.65
C ASN A 57 -2.23 7.40 9.27
N TYR A 58 -1.01 7.93 9.40
CA TYR A 58 0.21 7.24 8.94
C TYR A 58 0.43 5.86 9.58
N TRP A 59 0.11 5.71 10.87
CA TRP A 59 0.27 4.45 11.59
C TRP A 59 -0.81 3.41 11.25
N LYS A 60 -1.87 3.81 10.54
CA LYS A 60 -2.96 2.92 10.10
C LYS A 60 -2.73 2.36 8.70
N GLN A 61 -1.79 2.93 7.96
CA GLN A 61 -1.54 2.53 6.58
C GLN A 61 -0.68 1.27 6.51
N ALA A 62 -0.93 0.45 5.50
CA ALA A 62 -0.21 -0.80 5.30
C ALA A 62 1.28 -0.53 5.05
N THR A 63 2.15 -1.15 5.87
CA THR A 63 3.60 -1.01 5.78
C THR A 63 4.25 -2.29 5.25
N VAL A 64 4.02 -3.42 5.92
CA VAL A 64 4.55 -4.74 5.58
C VAL A 64 3.40 -5.75 5.57
N ILE A 65 3.41 -6.69 4.62
CA ILE A 65 2.39 -7.75 4.52
C ILE A 65 2.45 -8.67 5.75
N PHE A 66 3.65 -8.88 6.28
CA PHE A 66 3.92 -9.75 7.43
C PHE A 66 4.36 -8.92 8.65
N ASP A 67 3.40 -8.30 9.32
CA ASP A 67 3.61 -7.73 10.66
C ASP A 67 2.75 -8.48 11.68
N LEU A 68 3.20 -9.68 12.06
CA LEU A 68 2.49 -10.55 13.01
C LEU A 68 2.35 -9.91 14.40
N ASP A 69 3.31 -9.05 14.77
CA ASP A 69 3.40 -8.44 16.10
C ASP A 69 2.84 -7.00 16.15
N GLY A 70 2.37 -6.45 15.02
CA GLY A 70 1.82 -5.09 14.94
C GLY A 70 2.84 -4.00 15.29
N ARG A 71 4.15 -4.27 15.14
CA ARG A 71 5.19 -3.34 15.59
C ARG A 71 5.32 -2.12 14.68
N THR A 72 5.00 -2.27 13.40
CA THR A 72 5.16 -1.18 12.40
C THR A 72 4.01 -0.18 12.44
N HIS A 73 2.88 -0.54 13.06
CA HIS A 73 1.69 0.29 13.22
C HIS A 73 1.67 1.10 14.53
N LYS A 74 2.80 1.16 15.25
CA LYS A 74 2.91 1.95 16.48
C LYS A 74 3.09 3.43 16.17
N ARG A 75 2.32 4.26 16.87
CA ARG A 75 2.42 5.72 16.79
C ARG A 75 3.72 6.19 17.44
N LEU A 76 4.43 7.09 16.76
CA LEU A 76 5.71 7.66 17.18
C LEU A 76 5.55 9.17 17.41
N GLU A 77 5.16 9.55 18.62
CA GLU A 77 4.89 10.96 18.98
C GLU A 77 6.10 11.89 18.85
N ILE A 78 7.32 11.36 19.03
CA ILE A 78 8.55 12.14 18.87
C ILE A 78 8.75 12.53 17.41
N MET A 79 8.50 11.59 16.50
CA MET A 79 8.60 11.82 15.06
C MET A 79 7.56 12.84 14.60
N GLU A 80 6.34 12.77 15.16
CA GLU A 80 5.27 13.74 14.88
C GLU A 80 5.67 15.16 15.25
N LYS A 81 6.21 15.37 16.46
CA LYS A 81 6.68 16.69 16.91
C LYS A 81 7.76 17.25 15.99
N LEU A 82 8.73 16.40 15.62
CA LEU A 82 9.82 16.80 14.73
C LEU A 82 9.29 17.23 13.35
N GLN A 83 8.37 16.47 12.75
CA GLN A 83 7.80 16.81 11.45
C GLN A 83 6.89 18.05 11.50
N ASP A 84 6.16 18.25 12.60
CA ASP A 84 5.40 19.47 12.83
C ASP A 84 6.32 20.71 12.88
N GLU A 85 7.44 20.63 13.61
CA GLU A 85 8.44 21.72 13.69
C GLU A 85 9.13 21.98 12.35
N MET A 86 9.49 20.92 11.61
CA MET A 86 10.06 21.04 10.27
C MET A 86 9.10 21.70 9.29
N LEU A 87 7.81 21.38 9.38
CA LEU A 87 6.77 21.97 8.54
C LEU A 87 6.55 23.44 8.88
N GLU A 88 6.55 23.80 10.16
CA GLU A 88 6.49 25.19 10.61
C GLU A 88 7.72 25.99 10.14
N ALA A 89 8.92 25.41 10.25
CA ALA A 89 10.16 26.03 9.78
C ALA A 89 10.18 26.19 8.25
N ALA A 90 9.66 25.21 7.50
CA ALA A 90 9.57 25.27 6.04
C ALA A 90 8.61 26.38 5.57
N LYS A 91 7.47 26.55 6.26
CA LYS A 91 6.53 27.66 6.02
C LYS A 91 7.17 29.01 6.31
N LYS A 92 7.90 29.14 7.43
CA LYS A 92 8.66 30.36 7.77
C LYS A 92 9.72 30.71 6.71
N ARG A 93 10.30 29.70 6.05
CA ARG A 93 11.30 29.88 4.98
C ARG A 93 10.69 30.12 3.59
N GLY A 94 9.36 30.00 3.42
CA GLY A 94 8.70 30.14 2.13
C GLY A 94 9.02 29.04 1.12
N THR A 95 9.64 27.94 1.57
CA THR A 95 10.00 26.79 0.71
C THR A 95 8.82 25.84 0.48
N ARG A 96 7.67 26.08 1.13
CA ARG A 96 6.47 25.27 1.06
C ARG A 96 5.22 26.08 1.39
#